data_AF-A0A7Y4SEG6-F1
#
_entry.id   AF-A0A7Y4SEG6-F1
#
_cell.length_a   1.000
_cell.length_b   1.000
_cell.length_c   1.000
_cell.angle_alpha   90.00
_cell.angle_beta   90.00
_cell.angle_gamma   90.00
#
_symmetry.space_group_name_H-M   'P 1'
#
loop_
_entity.id
_entity.type
_entity.pdbx_description
1 polymer ?
#
loop_
_entity_poly.entity_id
_entity_poly.type
_entity_poly.pdbx_seq_one_letter_code
_entity_poly.pdbx_strand_id
1 'polypeptide(L)'
;MTKNGNLVKGVVAALMMVGIVACTVPSDIDSVPQDLVAKNDHVGLETWYVKEAAHLRKRTKDMMAMAEQYQKVQGPSTPGAAAANFVLIQHCQALAASYAKAADEAEMMARTHREMTGRS
;
A
#
# COMPACT_ATOMS: atom_id res chain seq x y z
N MET A 1 5.20 48.76 -22.79
CA MET A 1 4.95 47.39 -23.26
C MET A 1 5.34 46.40 -22.17
N THR A 2 4.38 45.93 -21.36
CA THR A 2 4.59 44.94 -20.29
C THR A 2 3.60 43.80 -20.50
N LYS A 3 3.89 42.91 -21.46
CA LYS A 3 3.01 41.80 -21.86
C LYS A 3 3.35 40.44 -21.20
N ASN A 4 4.39 40.39 -20.37
CA ASN A 4 5.01 39.11 -19.98
C ASN A 4 4.60 38.59 -18.58
N GLY A 5 3.91 39.40 -17.78
CA GLY A 5 3.54 39.02 -16.40
C GLY A 5 2.37 38.04 -16.29
N ASN A 6 1.47 38.03 -17.27
CA ASN A 6 0.26 37.19 -17.23
C ASN A 6 0.51 35.77 -17.75
N LEU A 7 1.50 35.58 -18.62
CA LEU A 7 1.85 34.27 -19.18
C LEU A 7 2.51 33.38 -18.12
N VAL A 8 3.42 33.94 -17.31
CA VAL A 8 4.12 33.19 -16.25
C VAL A 8 3.15 32.77 -15.15
N LYS A 9 2.20 33.65 -14.77
CA LYS A 9 1.15 33.33 -13.79
C LYS A 9 0.20 32.23 -14.28
N GLY A 10 -0.15 32.24 -15.58
CA GLY A 10 -0.97 31.20 -16.19
C GLY A 10 -0.29 29.84 -16.23
N VAL A 11 1.01 29.80 -16.54
CA VAL A 11 1.79 28.55 -16.61
C VAL A 11 2.00 27.94 -15.22
N VAL A 12 2.25 28.74 -14.19
CA VAL A 12 2.40 28.25 -12.80
C VAL A 12 1.08 27.73 -12.24
N ALA A 13 -0.04 28.39 -12.54
CA ALA A 13 -1.37 27.93 -12.12
C ALA A 13 -1.78 26.62 -12.83
N ALA A 14 -1.42 26.47 -14.11
CA ALA A 14 -1.67 25.23 -14.86
C ALA A 14 -0.82 24.05 -14.33
N LEU A 15 0.43 24.30 -13.94
CA LEU A 15 1.31 23.25 -13.38
C LEU A 15 0.85 22.77 -12.00
N MET A 16 0.27 23.63 -11.16
CA MET A 16 -0.28 23.21 -9.86
C MET A 16 -1.55 22.35 -9.97
N MET A 17 -2.37 22.54 -11.00
CA MET A 17 -3.60 21.76 -11.21
C MET A 17 -3.35 20.36 -11.77
N VAL A 18 -2.20 20.13 -12.42
CA VAL A 18 -1.82 18.81 -12.97
C VAL A 18 -1.19 17.90 -11.90
N GLY A 19 -0.78 18.45 -10.75
CA GLY A 19 -0.09 17.71 -9.69
C GLY A 19 -0.97 16.93 -8.70
N ILE A 20 -2.31 16.98 -8.81
CA ILE A 20 -3.25 16.42 -7.80
C ILE A 20 -4.10 15.27 -8.36
N VAL A 21 -3.61 14.52 -9.35
CA VAL A 21 -4.29 13.31 -9.86
C VAL A 21 -3.36 12.10 -9.80
N ALA A 22 -2.78 11.84 -8.63
CA ALA A 22 -2.07 10.58 -8.37
C ALA A 22 -2.12 10.12 -6.89
N CYS A 23 -2.95 10.72 -6.04
CA CYS A 23 -3.21 10.22 -4.68
C CYS A 23 -4.44 9.31 -4.60
N THR A 24 -4.78 8.60 -5.69
CA THR A 24 -5.50 7.34 -5.51
C THR A 24 -4.47 6.35 -4.99
N VAL A 25 -4.21 6.39 -3.67
CA VAL A 25 -3.74 5.19 -2.97
C VAL A 25 -4.73 4.11 -3.40
N PRO A 26 -4.33 3.11 -4.19
CA PRO A 26 -5.17 1.95 -4.35
C PRO A 26 -5.47 1.50 -2.92
N SER A 27 -6.73 1.26 -2.59
CA SER A 27 -7.02 0.48 -1.40
C SER A 27 -6.29 -0.84 -1.61
N ASP A 28 -5.10 -0.98 -1.02
CA ASP A 28 -4.09 -2.01 -1.31
C ASP A 28 -4.53 -3.42 -0.86
N ILE A 29 -5.84 -3.61 -0.64
CA ILE A 29 -6.50 -4.89 -0.46
C ILE A 29 -7.24 -5.11 -1.78
N ASP A 30 -6.71 -5.98 -2.63
CA ASP A 30 -7.45 -6.40 -3.81
C ASP A 30 -8.76 -7.03 -3.29
N SER A 31 -9.90 -6.51 -3.75
CA SER A 31 -11.19 -7.11 -3.38
C SER A 31 -11.25 -8.52 -3.95
N VAL A 32 -11.73 -9.49 -3.17
CA VAL A 32 -11.94 -10.87 -3.62
C VAL A 32 -12.72 -10.87 -4.94
N PRO A 33 -12.26 -11.58 -5.99
CA PRO A 33 -12.94 -11.61 -7.28
C PRO A 33 -14.36 -12.17 -7.13
N GLN A 34 -15.35 -11.29 -7.34
CA GLN A 34 -16.75 -11.61 -7.11
C GLN A 34 -17.26 -12.69 -8.06
N ASP A 35 -16.67 -12.83 -9.23
CA ASP A 35 -17.05 -13.86 -10.19
C ASP A 35 -16.62 -15.27 -9.74
N LEU A 36 -15.47 -15.40 -9.06
CA LEU A 36 -15.03 -16.67 -8.47
C LEU A 36 -15.97 -17.09 -7.33
N VAL A 37 -16.39 -16.11 -6.51
CA VAL A 37 -17.38 -16.34 -5.45
C VAL A 37 -18.72 -16.77 -6.06
N ALA A 38 -19.23 -16.04 -7.05
CA ALA A 38 -20.51 -16.35 -7.68
C ALA A 38 -20.55 -17.73 -8.35
N LYS A 39 -19.40 -18.23 -8.83
CA LYS A 39 -19.25 -19.55 -9.46
C LYS A 39 -18.96 -20.67 -8.46
N ASN A 40 -18.80 -20.37 -7.16
CA ASN A 40 -18.25 -21.30 -6.18
C ASN A 40 -16.91 -21.92 -6.63
N ASP A 41 -16.07 -21.14 -7.32
CA ASP A 41 -14.78 -21.60 -7.82
C ASP A 41 -13.74 -21.60 -6.70
N HIS A 42 -13.74 -22.66 -5.90
CA HIS A 42 -12.82 -22.81 -4.78
C HIS A 42 -11.35 -22.95 -5.22
N VAL A 43 -11.07 -23.49 -6.42
CA VAL A 43 -9.70 -23.58 -6.95
C VAL A 43 -9.18 -22.20 -7.35
N GLY A 44 -10.03 -21.41 -7.99
CA GLY A 44 -9.74 -20.02 -8.31
C GLY A 44 -9.53 -19.18 -7.04
N LEU A 45 -10.41 -19.33 -6.05
CA LEU A 45 -10.30 -18.61 -4.77
C LEU A 45 -9.04 -19.01 -3.99
N GLU A 46 -8.69 -20.29 -3.93
CA GLU A 46 -7.42 -20.76 -3.35
C GLU A 46 -6.24 -20.05 -4.00
N THR A 47 -6.19 -20.07 -5.33
CA THR A 47 -5.09 -19.46 -6.11
C THR A 47 -4.99 -17.96 -5.86
N TRP A 48 -6.14 -17.29 -5.79
CA TRP A 48 -6.21 -15.85 -5.53
C TRP A 48 -5.68 -15.51 -4.12
N TYR A 49 -6.14 -16.22 -3.09
CA TYR A 49 -5.71 -15.98 -1.71
C TYR A 49 -4.22 -16.31 -1.49
N VAL A 50 -3.66 -17.32 -2.17
CA VAL A 50 -2.21 -17.59 -2.15
C VAL A 50 -1.43 -16.40 -2.71
N LYS A 51 -1.90 -15.84 -3.83
CA LYS A 51 -1.26 -14.66 -4.44
C LYS A 51 -1.39 -13.44 -3.53
N GLU A 52 -2.55 -13.24 -2.92
CA GLU A 52 -2.79 -12.10 -2.04
C GLU A 52 -1.94 -12.18 -0.77
N ALA A 53 -1.81 -13.36 -0.16
CA ALA A 53 -0.89 -13.57 0.96
C ALA A 53 0.56 -13.20 0.59
N ALA A 54 1.03 -13.57 -0.60
CA ALA A 54 2.36 -13.21 -1.08
C ALA A 54 2.51 -11.69 -1.31
N HIS A 55 1.48 -11.05 -1.86
CA HIS A 55 1.46 -9.59 -2.06
C HIS A 55 1.51 -8.84 -0.71
N LEU A 56 0.69 -9.24 0.26
CA LEU A 56 0.67 -8.65 1.60
C LEU A 56 2.00 -8.83 2.33
N ARG A 57 2.66 -9.99 2.22
CA ARG A 57 4.01 -10.18 2.77
C ARG A 57 5.06 -9.29 2.11
N LYS A 58 4.93 -9.02 0.82
CA LYS A 58 5.78 -8.03 0.16
C LYS A 58 5.56 -6.64 0.78
N ARG A 59 4.30 -6.24 0.98
CA ARG A 59 3.97 -4.96 1.65
C ARG A 59 4.51 -4.88 3.08
N THR A 60 4.47 -5.96 3.86
CA THR A 60 5.14 -6.01 5.17
C THR A 60 6.63 -5.67 5.04
N LYS A 61 7.33 -6.28 4.08
CA LYS A 61 8.76 -6.01 3.85
C LYS A 61 9.01 -4.57 3.40
N ASP A 62 8.18 -4.06 2.50
CA ASP A 62 8.28 -2.69 2.00
C ASP A 62 8.11 -1.67 3.13
N MET A 63 7.13 -1.88 4.03
CA MET A 63 6.92 -1.03 5.21
C MET A 63 8.08 -1.11 6.22
N MET A 64 8.65 -2.30 6.43
CA MET A 64 9.84 -2.46 7.28
C MET A 64 11.05 -1.73 6.69
N ALA A 65 11.29 -1.87 5.39
CA ALA A 65 12.36 -1.15 4.70
C ALA A 65 12.18 0.38 4.79
N MET A 66 10.94 0.87 4.70
CA MET A 66 10.63 2.28 4.88
C MET A 66 10.89 2.77 6.32
N ALA A 67 10.54 1.96 7.33
CA ALA A 67 10.88 2.27 8.73
C ALA A 67 12.40 2.39 8.94
N GLU A 68 13.19 1.49 8.35
CA GLU A 68 14.64 1.55 8.40
C GLU A 68 15.20 2.81 7.72
N GLN A 69 14.60 3.24 6.60
CA GLN A 69 15.00 4.47 5.93
C GLN A 69 14.77 5.68 6.82
N TYR A 70 13.61 5.79 7.46
CA TYR A 70 13.34 6.88 8.43
C TYR A 70 14.30 6.85 9.62
N GLN A 71 14.72 5.67 10.07
CA GLN A 71 15.71 5.55 11.15
C GLN A 71 17.10 6.04 10.73
N LYS A 72 17.49 5.81 9.47
CA LYS A 72 18.78 6.23 8.89
C LYS A 72 18.82 7.73 8.60
N VAL A 73 17.68 8.34 8.25
CA VAL A 73 17.55 9.78 7.98
C VAL A 73 17.36 10.54 9.30
N GLN A 74 18.35 10.48 10.19
CA GLN A 74 18.51 11.49 11.23
C GLN A 74 19.22 12.70 10.61
N GLY A 75 18.45 13.45 9.81
CA GLY A 75 18.95 14.67 9.15
C GLY A 75 19.33 15.76 10.17
N PRO A 76 20.12 16.77 9.74
CA PRO A 76 20.64 17.81 10.62
C PRO A 76 19.52 18.48 11.43
N SER A 77 19.84 18.75 12.69
CA SER A 77 19.04 19.22 13.83
C SER A 77 17.98 20.29 13.51
N THR A 78 16.97 19.94 12.73
CA THR A 78 15.82 20.80 12.49
C THR A 78 14.84 20.53 13.63
N PRO A 79 14.45 21.54 14.43
CA PRO A 79 13.49 21.35 15.50
C PRO A 79 12.23 20.67 15.00
N GLY A 80 11.86 19.53 15.61
CA GLY A 80 10.66 18.75 15.25
C GLY A 80 10.89 17.60 14.24
N ALA A 81 12.00 17.57 13.51
CA ALA A 81 12.26 16.50 12.53
C ALA A 81 12.40 15.11 13.18
N ALA A 82 13.04 15.04 14.35
CA ALA A 82 13.20 13.79 15.10
C ALA A 82 11.84 13.22 15.57
N ALA A 83 10.93 14.08 16.04
CA ALA A 83 9.59 13.66 16.46
C ALA A 83 8.75 13.18 15.26
N ALA A 84 8.82 13.89 14.14
CA ALA A 84 8.13 13.46 12.90
C ALA A 84 8.63 12.10 12.40
N ASN A 85 9.95 11.88 12.39
CA ASN A 85 10.52 10.58 12.00
C ASN A 85 10.10 9.45 12.93
N PHE A 86 10.05 9.69 14.24
CA PHE A 86 9.57 8.68 15.19
C PHE A 86 8.13 8.26 14.89
N VAL A 87 7.24 9.22 14.63
CA VAL A 87 5.85 8.95 14.24
C VAL A 87 5.78 8.14 12.95
N LEU A 88 6.61 8.49 11.94
CA LEU A 88 6.65 7.76 10.68
C LEU A 88 7.18 6.33 10.85
N ILE A 89 8.20 6.10 11.68
CA ILE A 89 8.70 4.76 12.01
C ILE A 89 7.59 3.93 12.65
N GLN A 90 6.90 4.48 13.66
CA GLN A 90 5.81 3.78 14.33
C GLN A 90 4.65 3.46 13.37
N HIS A 91 4.32 4.40 12.48
CA HIS A 91 3.30 4.20 11.45
C HIS A 91 3.67 3.05 10.49
N CYS A 92 4.91 3.03 10.00
CA CYS A 92 5.41 1.94 9.14
C CYS A 92 5.35 0.59 9.85
N GLN A 93 5.74 0.55 11.13
CA GLN A 93 5.69 -0.67 11.93
C GLN A 93 4.27 -1.18 12.14
N ALA A 94 3.33 -0.27 12.41
CA ALA A 94 1.91 -0.62 12.54
C ALA A 94 1.35 -1.20 11.23
N LEU A 95 1.63 -0.55 10.09
CA LEU A 95 1.20 -1.05 8.78
C LEU A 95 1.82 -2.42 8.45
N ALA A 96 3.11 -2.60 8.73
CA ALA A 96 3.78 -3.89 8.52
C ALA A 96 3.12 -5.02 9.31
N ALA A 97 2.76 -4.76 10.58
CA ALA A 97 2.05 -5.70 11.43
C ALA A 97 0.63 -6.01 10.88
N SER A 98 -0.10 -4.98 10.43
CA SER A 98 -1.42 -5.17 9.81
C SER A 98 -1.34 -6.01 8.53
N TYR A 99 -0.39 -5.73 7.64
CA TYR A 99 -0.20 -6.53 6.42
C TYR A 99 0.26 -7.96 6.71
N ALA A 100 1.09 -8.17 7.73
CA ALA A 100 1.52 -9.51 8.13
C ALA A 100 0.31 -10.34 8.61
N LYS A 101 -0.52 -9.75 9.47
CA LYS A 101 -1.76 -10.39 9.93
C LYS A 101 -2.70 -10.70 8.77
N ALA A 102 -2.90 -9.75 7.86
CA ALA A 102 -3.75 -9.96 6.69
C ALA A 102 -3.20 -11.07 5.76
N ALA A 103 -1.88 -11.19 5.63
CA ALA A 103 -1.27 -12.28 4.87
C ALA A 103 -1.57 -13.65 5.50
N ASP A 104 -1.50 -13.76 6.83
CA ASP A 104 -1.81 -15.00 7.54
C ASP A 104 -3.30 -15.37 7.42
N GLU A 105 -4.19 -14.37 7.46
CA GLU A 105 -5.62 -14.54 7.19
C GLU A 105 -5.87 -15.00 5.75
N ALA A 106 -5.20 -14.41 4.76
CA ALA A 106 -5.29 -14.83 3.35
C ALA A 106 -4.81 -16.28 3.15
N GLU A 107 -3.71 -16.70 3.80
CA GLU A 107 -3.29 -18.10 3.74
C GLU A 107 -4.28 -19.06 4.39
N MET A 108 -4.91 -18.65 5.49
CA MET A 108 -5.97 -19.43 6.11
C MET A 108 -7.13 -19.62 5.15
N MET A 109 -7.56 -18.56 4.46
CA MET A 109 -8.61 -18.62 3.44
C MET A 109 -8.23 -19.53 2.27
N ALA A 110 -6.98 -19.48 1.81
CA ALA A 110 -6.49 -20.40 0.79
C ALA A 110 -6.60 -21.87 1.22
N ARG A 111 -6.20 -22.19 2.46
CA ARG A 111 -6.32 -23.55 3.02
C ARG A 111 -7.79 -23.99 3.10
N THR A 112 -8.67 -23.14 3.60
CA THR A 112 -10.11 -23.45 3.67
C THR A 112 -10.70 -23.75 2.29
N HIS A 113 -10.36 -22.97 1.26
CA HIS A 113 -10.81 -23.26 -0.10
C HIS A 113 -10.21 -24.54 -0.69
N ARG A 114 -8.94 -24.85 -0.39
CA ARG A 114 -8.33 -26.14 -0.75
C ARG A 114 -9.09 -27.32 -0.14
N GLU A 115 -9.43 -27.23 1.14
CA GLU A 115 -10.19 -28.27 1.86
C GLU A 115 -11.58 -28.48 1.24
N MET A 116 -12.25 -27.41 0.79
CA MET A 116 -13.53 -27.50 0.07
C MET A 116 -13.44 -28.26 -1.26
N THR A 117 -12.25 -28.35 -1.85
CA THR A 117 -12.00 -29.15 -3.07
C THR A 117 -11.59 -30.59 -2.80
N GLY A 118 -11.44 -30.99 -1.53
CA GLY A 118 -10.94 -32.32 -1.14
C GLY A 118 -9.46 -32.55 -1.41
N ARG A 119 -8.68 -31.48 -1.66
CA ARG A 119 -7.23 -31.54 -1.96
C ARG A 119 -6.33 -31.35 -0.72
N SER A 120 -6.75 -31.90 0.42
CA SER A 120 -6.02 -31.79 1.71
C SER A 120 -4.68 -32.51 1.70
#